data_AF-A0A8B7T589-F1
#
_entry.id   AF-A0A8B7T589-F1
#
_cell.length_a   1.000
_cell.length_b   1.000
_cell.length_c   1.000
_cell.angle_alpha   90.00
_cell.angle_beta   90.00
_cell.angle_gamma   90.00
#
_symmetry.space_group_name_H-M   'P 1'
#
loop_
_entity.id
_entity.type
_entity.pdbx_description
1 polymer ?
#
loop_
_entity_poly.entity_id
_entity_poly.type
_entity_poly.pdbx_seq_one_letter_code
_entity_poly.pdbx_strand_id
1 'polypeptide(L)'
;MSLKSERRGIHVDQSELLCKKGCGYYGNPAWQGFCSKCWREEYHKARQKQIQEDWELAERLQREEEEAFASSQSSQGAQSLTFSKFEEKKTNEKTRKVTTVKRFFSASSRVGSKKEIQEAKAPSPSINRQTSIETDRVSKEFIEFLKTFHKTGQEVYKQTKLFLEAMHYKRDLSIEEQSECTQDFYQNVAERMQTRGKVPPEKVEKIMDHIEKYIMTRLYKHVFCPETTDDEKKDLTIQKRIRALHWVTPQMLCVPVNEEIPEVSDMVVKAITDIIEMDSKRVPRDKLACVTRCSKHVFSAIKVTKNEPASADDFLPTLIYIVLKGNPPRLQSNIQYVTRFCNPSRLMTGEDGYYFTNLCCAVAFIEKLDAQSLNLSQEDFDRYMSGQTSPRKQESENWSPDACLGVRQMYKNLDLLSQLNERQERIMSEAKKLEKDLIDWTDGIAKEVQDIVEKCPLEIKPPNQSLAAIDSENVENDKLPPPLQPQVYAG
;
A
#
# COMPACT_ATOMS: atom_id res chain seq x y z
N MET A 1 -33.04 13.95 -37.56
CA MET A 1 -33.24 14.50 -36.21
C MET A 1 -32.00 14.15 -35.40
N SER A 2 -31.33 15.18 -34.86
CA SER A 2 -30.06 15.08 -34.13
C SER A 2 -30.29 14.43 -32.77
N LEU A 3 -29.70 13.26 -32.54
CA LEU A 3 -29.65 12.61 -31.23
C LEU A 3 -28.49 13.24 -30.45
N LYS A 4 -28.81 14.26 -29.65
CA LYS A 4 -27.90 14.82 -28.64
C LYS A 4 -27.61 13.72 -27.61
N SER A 5 -26.35 13.29 -27.54
CA SER A 5 -25.81 12.53 -26.40
C SER A 5 -25.79 13.46 -25.18
N GLU A 6 -26.67 13.22 -24.21
CA GLU A 6 -26.57 13.82 -22.89
C GLU A 6 -25.35 13.23 -22.18
N ARG A 7 -24.25 13.99 -22.14
CA ARG A 7 -23.12 13.73 -21.25
C ARG A 7 -23.59 13.91 -19.81
N ARG A 8 -23.71 12.81 -19.05
CA ARG A 8 -23.93 12.85 -17.61
C ARG A 8 -22.60 12.52 -16.93
N GLY A 9 -21.90 13.57 -16.50
CA GLY A 9 -20.63 13.47 -15.78
C GLY A 9 -20.82 13.00 -14.34
N ILE A 10 -19.70 12.67 -13.70
CA ILE A 10 -19.63 12.36 -12.27
C ILE A 10 -20.26 13.53 -11.49
N HIS A 11 -21.35 13.27 -10.78
CA HIS A 11 -22.02 14.29 -9.98
C HIS A 11 -21.33 14.40 -8.61
N VAL A 12 -20.30 15.24 -8.54
CA VAL A 12 -19.84 15.79 -7.27
C VAL A 12 -20.52 17.15 -7.12
N ASP A 13 -21.23 17.37 -6.01
CA ASP A 13 -21.82 18.67 -5.76
C ASP A 13 -20.70 19.71 -5.74
N GLN A 14 -20.81 20.72 -6.61
CA GLN A 14 -19.76 21.73 -6.79
C GLN A 14 -19.45 22.44 -5.46
N SER A 15 -20.42 22.50 -4.55
CA SER A 15 -20.26 23.05 -3.21
C SER A 15 -19.30 22.25 -2.31
N GLU A 16 -19.15 20.94 -2.51
CA GLU A 16 -18.28 20.07 -1.71
C GLU A 16 -16.80 20.14 -2.12
N LEU A 17 -16.53 20.54 -3.36
CA LEU A 17 -15.17 20.73 -3.88
C LEU A 17 -14.64 22.15 -3.63
N LEU A 18 -15.53 23.10 -3.40
CA LEU A 18 -15.15 24.48 -3.18
C LEU A 18 -14.51 24.66 -1.80
N CYS A 19 -13.58 25.61 -1.73
CA CYS A 19 -12.95 26.02 -0.50
C CYS A 19 -14.03 26.36 0.54
N LYS A 20 -13.90 25.84 1.76
CA LYS A 20 -14.79 26.13 2.90
C LYS A 20 -15.01 27.61 3.19
N LYS A 21 -14.09 28.49 2.74
CA LYS A 21 -14.21 29.95 2.85
C LYS A 21 -15.06 30.61 1.77
N GLY A 22 -15.62 29.83 0.82
CA GLY A 22 -16.48 30.35 -0.25
C GLY A 22 -15.78 31.26 -1.26
N CYS A 23 -14.45 31.20 -1.37
CA CYS A 23 -13.66 32.13 -2.18
C CYS A 23 -13.65 31.86 -3.69
N GLY A 24 -14.45 30.89 -4.16
CA GLY A 24 -14.54 30.49 -5.58
C GLY A 24 -13.40 29.60 -6.08
N TYR A 25 -12.45 29.22 -5.22
CA TYR A 25 -11.39 28.25 -5.53
C TYR A 25 -11.66 26.89 -4.89
N TYR A 26 -11.07 25.82 -5.42
CA TYR A 26 -11.24 24.46 -4.89
C TYR A 26 -10.41 24.23 -3.61
N GLY A 27 -11.02 23.55 -2.64
CA GLY A 27 -10.37 23.08 -1.42
C GLY A 27 -9.94 21.63 -1.51
N ASN A 28 -9.08 21.17 -0.60
CA ASN A 28 -8.73 19.75 -0.53
C ASN A 28 -8.63 19.25 0.92
N PRO A 29 -8.76 17.93 1.17
CA PRO A 29 -8.72 17.36 2.51
C PRO A 29 -7.39 17.55 3.26
N ALA A 30 -6.25 17.58 2.56
CA ALA A 30 -4.94 17.83 3.18
C ALA A 30 -4.84 19.24 3.79
N TRP A 31 -5.59 20.19 3.24
CA TRP A 31 -5.79 21.54 3.77
C TRP A 31 -7.17 21.69 4.41
N GLN A 32 -7.72 20.63 4.99
CA GLN A 32 -8.98 20.63 5.75
C GLN A 32 -10.20 21.19 4.99
N GLY A 33 -10.19 21.14 3.65
CA GLY A 33 -11.23 21.69 2.77
C GLY A 33 -11.01 23.14 2.36
N PHE A 34 -9.85 23.75 2.64
CA PHE A 34 -9.49 25.09 2.17
C PHE A 34 -8.67 25.03 0.88
N CYS A 35 -8.77 26.07 0.04
CA CYS A 35 -7.84 26.27 -1.08
C CYS A 35 -6.46 26.71 -0.57
N SER A 36 -5.43 26.64 -1.42
CA SER A 36 -4.04 26.98 -1.07
C SER A 36 -3.89 28.37 -0.42
N LYS A 37 -4.65 29.36 -0.92
CA LYS A 37 -4.62 30.74 -0.40
C LYS A 37 -5.33 30.86 0.94
N CYS A 38 -6.54 30.31 1.05
CA CYS A 38 -7.34 30.38 2.28
C CYS A 38 -6.75 29.54 3.41
N TRP A 39 -6.14 28.39 3.07
CA TRP A 39 -5.39 27.56 3.99
C TRP A 39 -4.23 28.34 4.59
N ARG A 40 -3.47 29.08 3.78
CA ARG A 40 -2.36 29.91 4.25
C ARG A 40 -2.82 30.97 5.26
N GLU A 41 -3.93 31.65 4.99
CA GLU A 41 -4.48 32.65 5.92
C GLU A 41 -4.94 32.04 7.24
N GLU A 42 -5.66 30.91 7.19
CA GLU A 42 -6.13 30.23 8.40
C GLU A 42 -4.98 29.58 9.17
N TYR A 43 -4.04 28.95 8.48
CA TYR A 43 -2.84 28.38 9.07
C TYR A 43 -1.98 29.46 9.74
N HIS A 44 -1.76 30.62 9.11
CA HIS A 44 -1.03 31.72 9.75
C HIS A 44 -1.78 32.31 10.95
N LYS A 45 -3.11 32.46 10.89
CA LYS A 45 -3.90 32.93 12.03
C LYS A 45 -3.89 31.94 13.19
N ALA A 46 -4.07 30.64 12.91
CA ALA A 46 -3.99 29.59 13.90
C ALA A 46 -2.60 29.54 14.54
N ARG A 47 -1.53 29.65 13.72
CA ARG A 47 -0.15 29.73 14.18
C ARG A 47 0.12 30.96 15.05
N GLN A 48 -0.36 32.15 14.66
CA GLN A 48 -0.22 33.37 15.47
C GLN A 48 -0.97 33.26 16.80
N LYS A 49 -2.17 32.68 16.78
CA LYS A 49 -2.95 32.45 18.00
C LYS A 49 -2.27 31.47 18.93
N GLN A 50 -1.73 30.37 18.40
CA GLN A 50 -0.98 29.38 19.18
C GLN A 50 0.29 29.99 19.78
N ILE A 51 1.05 30.78 19.01
CA ILE A 51 2.23 31.50 19.54
C ILE A 51 1.83 32.47 20.67
N GLN A 52 0.70 33.16 20.53
CA GLN A 52 0.19 34.07 21.56
C GLN A 52 -0.23 33.31 22.83
N GLU A 53 -0.93 32.18 22.68
CA GLU A 53 -1.34 31.31 23.79
C GLU A 53 -0.12 30.70 24.51
N ASP A 54 0.89 30.26 23.76
CA ASP A 54 2.14 29.74 24.31
C ASP A 54 2.96 30.83 25.04
N TRP A 55 2.96 32.05 24.53
CA TRP A 55 3.61 33.20 25.17
C TRP A 55 2.91 33.60 26.48
N GLU A 56 1.57 33.65 26.48
CA GLU A 56 0.77 33.92 27.68
C GLU A 56 0.94 32.83 28.73
N LEU A 57 1.03 31.56 28.30
CA LEU A 57 1.28 30.43 29.19
C LEU A 57 2.69 30.53 29.81
N ALA A 58 3.71 30.85 29.02
CA ALA A 58 5.07 31.03 29.50
C ALA A 58 5.16 32.20 30.50
N GLU A 59 4.50 33.32 30.22
CA GLU A 59 4.46 34.47 31.13
C GLU A 59 3.75 34.12 32.46
N ARG A 60 2.68 33.32 32.40
CA ARG A 60 1.97 32.85 33.61
C ARG A 60 2.83 31.91 34.45
N LEU A 61 3.50 30.96 33.82
CA LEU A 61 4.42 30.04 34.50
C LEU A 61 5.59 30.78 35.13
N GLN A 62 6.12 31.81 34.45
CA GLN A 62 7.21 32.62 34.98
C GLN A 62 6.76 33.46 36.19
N ARG A 63 5.55 34.02 36.17
CA ARG A 63 4.97 34.70 37.36
C ARG A 63 4.73 33.73 38.51
N GLU A 64 4.21 32.53 38.24
CA GLU A 64 4.04 31.50 39.27
C GLU A 64 5.38 31.06 39.88
N GLU A 65 6.44 30.95 39.07
CA GLU A 65 7.79 30.62 39.53
C GLU A 65 8.41 31.77 40.35
N GLU A 66 8.22 33.02 39.94
CA GLU A 66 8.67 34.21 40.68
C GLU A 66 7.89 34.38 42.00
N GLU A 67 6.59 34.09 42.04
CA GLU A 67 5.75 34.09 43.25
C GLU A 67 6.12 32.93 44.20
N ALA A 68 6.40 31.74 43.66
CA ALA A 68 6.92 30.61 44.42
C ALA A 68 8.31 30.93 45.00
N PHE A 69 9.16 31.61 44.23
CA PHE A 69 10.49 32.03 44.68
C PHE A 69 10.41 33.14 45.75
N ALA A 70 9.55 34.14 45.57
CA ALA A 70 9.33 35.22 46.53
C ALA A 70 8.69 34.73 47.85
N SER A 71 7.76 33.77 47.78
CA SER A 71 7.18 33.14 48.98
C SER A 71 8.18 32.24 49.73
N SER A 72 9.18 31.68 49.03
CA SER A 72 10.26 30.91 49.65
C SER A 72 11.32 31.76 50.36
N GLN A 73 11.44 33.06 50.03
CA GLN A 73 12.40 33.97 50.68
C GLN A 73 11.83 34.73 51.89
N SER A 74 10.50 34.82 52.04
CA SER A 74 9.88 35.53 53.17
C SER A 74 9.70 34.69 54.45
N SER A 75 10.10 33.41 54.42
CA SER A 75 9.99 32.48 55.56
C SER A 75 11.33 31.83 55.94
N GLN A 76 12.36 32.64 56.18
CA GLN A 76 13.48 32.18 57.00
C GLN A 76 13.05 32.13 58.47
N GLY A 77 12.57 30.96 58.91
CA GLY A 77 12.42 30.70 60.34
C GLY A 77 11.40 29.64 60.73
N ALA A 78 11.49 28.41 60.22
CA ALA A 78 11.10 27.20 60.97
C ALA A 78 11.39 25.93 60.16
N GLN A 79 11.90 24.92 60.86
CA GLN A 79 12.12 23.55 60.38
C GLN A 79 10.83 22.95 59.78
N SER A 80 10.90 22.27 58.63
CA SER A 80 9.86 21.30 58.28
C SER A 80 10.34 20.23 57.29
N LEU A 81 9.77 19.06 57.51
CA LEU A 81 10.15 17.73 57.06
C LEU A 81 9.61 17.39 55.66
N THR A 82 10.32 16.47 55.03
CA THR A 82 10.01 15.71 53.81
C THR A 82 8.56 15.20 53.70
N PHE A 83 7.91 15.42 52.55
CA PHE A 83 6.70 14.70 52.12
C PHE A 83 6.63 14.50 50.59
N SER A 84 7.59 13.77 50.01
CA SER A 84 7.48 13.21 48.64
C SER A 84 7.20 11.71 48.72
N LYS A 85 6.00 11.34 49.19
CA LYS A 85 5.62 9.93 49.34
C LYS A 85 4.13 9.67 49.27
N PHE A 86 3.39 10.24 48.31
CA PHE A 86 2.05 9.73 48.00
C PHE A 86 1.51 10.25 46.65
N GLU A 87 1.99 9.73 45.51
CA GLU A 87 1.17 9.59 44.29
C GLU A 87 1.78 8.74 43.16
N GLU A 88 2.75 7.86 43.46
CA GLU A 88 3.27 6.90 42.48
C GLU A 88 2.90 5.47 42.90
N LYS A 89 1.60 5.19 43.00
CA LYS A 89 1.10 3.83 43.20
C LYS A 89 -0.32 3.60 42.71
N LYS A 90 -0.56 3.80 41.41
CA LYS A 90 -1.71 3.17 40.73
C LYS A 90 -1.53 2.92 39.24
N THR A 91 -0.38 2.42 38.80
CA THR A 91 -0.25 1.80 37.46
C THR A 91 0.98 0.89 37.42
N ASN A 92 0.93 -0.24 38.13
CA ASN A 92 1.83 -1.34 37.82
C ASN A 92 1.14 -2.68 38.12
N GLU A 93 0.23 -3.07 37.24
CA GLU A 93 -0.24 -4.45 37.15
C GLU A 93 -0.32 -4.86 35.67
N LYS A 94 0.82 -5.38 35.19
CA LYS A 94 1.03 -6.36 34.10
C LYS A 94 2.29 -6.00 33.34
N THR A 95 3.44 -6.49 33.82
CA THR A 95 4.16 -7.59 33.16
C THR A 95 5.37 -7.95 33.99
N ARG A 96 5.27 -9.08 34.69
CA ARG A 96 6.41 -9.83 35.22
C ARG A 96 7.21 -10.41 34.04
N LYS A 97 8.51 -10.16 34.01
CA LYS A 97 9.58 -11.17 33.83
C LYS A 97 10.94 -10.47 33.91
N VAL A 98 11.55 -10.58 35.08
CA VAL A 98 12.97 -10.29 35.32
C VAL A 98 13.76 -11.58 35.07
N THR A 99 14.90 -11.46 34.39
CA THR A 99 16.13 -12.20 34.77
C THR A 99 17.29 -11.21 34.68
N THR A 100 17.75 -10.58 35.76
CA THR A 100 18.62 -11.04 36.87
C THR A 100 20.07 -10.56 36.67
N VAL A 101 20.37 -9.46 37.38
CA VAL A 101 21.60 -9.17 38.18
C VAL A 101 22.88 -8.85 37.38
N LYS A 102 23.23 -7.55 37.28
CA LYS A 102 24.08 -6.74 38.21
C LYS A 102 25.55 -7.18 38.27
N ARG A 103 26.44 -6.17 38.16
CA ARG A 103 27.64 -5.84 38.97
C ARG A 103 28.68 -5.15 38.06
N PHE A 104 29.37 -4.06 38.39
CA PHE A 104 29.40 -3.10 39.49
C PHE A 104 30.14 -1.85 38.94
N PHE A 105 29.82 -0.67 39.47
CA PHE A 105 30.55 0.58 39.24
C PHE A 105 31.93 0.58 39.94
N SER A 106 32.94 1.20 39.33
CA SER A 106 33.79 2.21 39.99
C SER A 106 34.82 2.80 39.02
N ALA A 107 35.20 4.05 39.29
CA ALA A 107 35.85 4.98 38.38
C ALA A 107 37.36 5.14 38.61
N SER A 108 38.04 5.60 37.54
CA SER A 108 39.23 6.47 37.48
C SER A 108 40.59 5.99 38.04
N SER A 109 41.60 5.88 37.16
CA SER A 109 42.76 6.80 37.08
C SER A 109 43.94 6.19 36.29
N ARG A 110 44.99 7.00 36.11
CA ARG A 110 45.97 7.10 35.02
C ARG A 110 47.15 6.09 35.02
N VAL A 111 47.64 5.84 33.80
CA VAL A 111 49.05 5.67 33.32
C VAL A 111 49.93 4.56 33.93
N GLY A 112 50.44 3.68 33.05
CA GLY A 112 51.60 2.82 33.33
C GLY A 112 51.90 1.83 32.20
N SER A 113 52.98 2.08 31.46
CA SER A 113 53.47 1.30 30.32
C SER A 113 54.04 -0.07 30.72
N LYS A 114 53.69 -1.14 30.01
CA LYS A 114 54.57 -2.31 29.77
C LYS A 114 54.10 -3.15 28.59
N LYS A 115 55.03 -3.44 27.68
CA LYS A 115 54.90 -4.37 26.54
C LYS A 115 54.93 -5.81 27.05
N GLU A 116 54.05 -6.67 26.54
CA GLU A 116 54.34 -8.08 26.25
C GLU A 116 53.35 -8.70 25.23
N ILE A 117 53.93 -9.05 24.08
CA ILE A 117 53.74 -10.18 23.15
C ILE A 117 52.34 -10.73 22.81
N GLN A 118 51.98 -10.48 21.54
CA GLN A 118 51.22 -11.24 20.52
C GLN A 118 50.36 -12.46 20.90
N GLU A 119 49.05 -12.33 20.63
CA GLU A 119 48.25 -13.38 20.00
C GLU A 119 47.43 -12.78 18.83
N ALA A 120 47.47 -13.48 17.69
CA ALA A 120 46.87 -13.03 16.43
C ALA A 120 45.33 -13.05 16.50
N LYS A 121 44.72 -11.87 16.64
CA LYS A 121 43.31 -11.65 16.32
C LYS A 121 43.19 -11.14 14.89
N ALA A 122 42.46 -11.89 14.07
CA ALA A 122 42.04 -11.49 12.74
C ALA A 122 41.40 -10.08 12.77
N PRO A 123 41.66 -9.23 11.77
CA PRO A 123 41.04 -7.92 11.70
C PRO A 123 39.56 -8.10 11.40
N SER A 124 38.73 -8.07 12.45
CA SER A 124 37.31 -7.77 12.28
C SER A 124 37.24 -6.37 11.66
N PRO A 125 36.60 -6.18 10.50
CA PRO A 125 36.43 -4.85 9.95
C PRO A 125 35.49 -4.11 10.89
N SER A 126 36.05 -3.18 11.67
CA SER A 126 35.26 -2.10 12.21
C SER A 126 34.67 -1.38 11.00
N ILE A 127 33.38 -1.61 10.75
CA ILE A 127 32.59 -0.83 9.80
C ILE A 127 32.52 0.58 10.38
N ASN A 128 33.60 1.33 10.18
CA ASN A 128 33.56 2.77 10.28
C ASN A 128 32.54 3.18 9.22
N ARG A 129 31.42 3.77 9.67
CA ARG A 129 30.20 4.03 8.88
C ARG A 129 30.57 4.95 7.71
N GLN A 130 31.04 4.38 6.61
CA GLN A 130 31.45 5.13 5.42
C GLN A 130 30.22 5.90 4.94
N THR A 131 30.38 7.21 4.78
CA THR A 131 29.39 8.05 4.12
C THR A 131 29.14 7.47 2.73
N SER A 132 27.87 7.45 2.29
CA SER A 132 27.52 6.92 0.96
C SER A 132 28.31 7.67 -0.11
N ILE A 133 28.80 6.98 -1.14
CA ILE A 133 29.50 7.56 -2.30
C ILE A 133 28.71 8.75 -2.87
N GLU A 134 27.38 8.63 -2.91
CA GLU A 134 26.47 9.68 -3.34
C GLU A 134 26.47 10.89 -2.40
N THR A 135 26.49 10.67 -1.09
CA THR A 135 26.58 11.74 -0.09
C THR A 135 27.90 12.50 -0.21
N ASP A 136 29.01 11.80 -0.47
CA ASP A 136 30.32 12.42 -0.69
C ASP A 136 30.34 13.22 -1.98
N ARG A 137 29.75 12.71 -3.07
CA ARG A 137 29.60 13.43 -4.34
C ARG A 137 28.81 14.73 -4.14
N VAL A 138 27.63 14.65 -3.53
CA VAL A 138 26.78 15.81 -3.25
C VAL A 138 27.49 16.82 -2.34
N SER A 139 28.31 16.35 -1.39
CA SER A 139 29.09 17.24 -0.51
C SER A 139 30.17 18.00 -1.28
N LYS A 140 30.87 17.36 -2.21
CA LYS A 140 31.86 18.01 -3.08
C LYS A 140 31.20 19.04 -3.99
N GLU A 141 30.13 18.65 -4.69
CA GLU A 141 29.34 19.55 -5.55
C GLU A 141 28.83 20.78 -4.78
N PHE A 142 28.31 20.57 -3.57
CA PHE A 142 27.79 21.65 -2.73
C PHE A 142 28.86 22.64 -2.29
N ILE A 143 30.02 22.14 -1.84
CA ILE A 143 31.16 22.99 -1.45
C ILE A 143 31.70 23.77 -2.64
N GLU A 144 31.85 23.11 -3.80
CA GLU A 144 32.33 23.74 -5.02
C GLU A 144 31.38 24.83 -5.51
N PHE A 145 30.06 24.57 -5.50
CA PHE A 145 29.05 25.54 -5.84
C PHE A 145 29.09 26.76 -4.92
N LEU A 146 29.16 26.56 -3.59
CA LEU A 146 29.17 27.68 -2.64
C LEU A 146 30.44 28.55 -2.72
N LYS A 147 31.57 28.02 -3.21
CA LYS A 147 32.78 28.84 -3.45
C LYS A 147 32.52 30.00 -4.41
N THR A 148 31.57 29.86 -5.33
CA THR A 148 31.19 30.93 -6.28
C THR A 148 30.54 32.14 -5.60
N PHE A 149 30.09 32.00 -4.35
CA PHE A 149 29.46 33.06 -3.55
C PHE A 149 30.36 33.60 -2.42
N HIS A 150 31.65 33.25 -2.43
CA HIS A 150 32.68 33.74 -1.50
C HIS A 150 32.23 33.74 -0.03
N LYS A 151 32.19 34.94 0.61
CA LYS A 151 31.85 35.10 2.03
C LYS A 151 30.44 34.62 2.37
N THR A 152 29.46 34.90 1.49
CA THR A 152 28.07 34.45 1.68
C THR A 152 27.97 32.94 1.57
N GLY A 153 28.69 32.33 0.61
CA GLY A 153 28.74 30.88 0.46
C GLY A 153 29.33 30.17 1.69
N GLN A 154 30.41 30.72 2.27
CA GLN A 154 31.01 30.17 3.48
C GLN A 154 30.05 30.20 4.69
N GLU A 155 29.29 31.30 4.83
CA GLU A 155 28.31 31.45 5.90
C GLU A 155 27.13 30.49 5.73
N VAL A 156 26.61 30.35 4.50
CA VAL A 156 25.56 29.38 4.17
C VAL A 156 26.04 27.95 4.47
N TYR A 157 27.27 27.60 4.09
CA TYR A 157 27.84 26.29 4.39
C TYR A 157 27.91 26.02 5.90
N LYS A 158 28.39 27.00 6.68
CA LYS A 158 28.48 26.90 8.14
C LYS A 158 27.11 26.70 8.77
N GLN A 159 26.10 27.48 8.37
CA GLN A 159 24.72 27.35 8.87
C GLN A 159 24.12 26.00 8.51
N THR A 160 24.32 25.54 7.27
CA THR A 160 23.82 24.24 6.81
C THR A 160 24.45 23.09 7.60
N LYS A 161 25.74 23.18 7.94
CA LYS A 161 26.41 22.19 8.77
C LYS A 161 25.88 22.19 10.21
N LEU A 162 25.72 23.36 10.82
CA LEU A 162 25.14 23.49 12.17
C LEU A 162 23.71 22.97 12.23
N PHE A 163 22.92 23.21 11.18
CA PHE A 163 21.58 22.64 11.05
C PHE A 163 21.61 21.12 11.03
N LEU A 164 22.48 20.49 10.24
CA LEU A 164 22.61 19.02 10.20
C LEU A 164 23.06 18.43 11.54
N GLU A 165 23.98 19.11 12.24
CA GLU A 165 24.40 18.73 13.59
C GLU A 165 23.21 18.81 14.56
N ALA A 166 22.42 19.89 14.52
CA ALA A 166 21.21 20.04 15.33
C ALA A 166 20.16 18.97 15.02
N MET A 167 19.91 18.67 13.74
CA MET A 167 18.98 17.61 13.32
C MET A 167 19.41 16.23 13.80
N HIS A 168 20.72 15.98 13.95
CA HIS A 168 21.21 14.72 14.52
C HIS A 168 20.78 14.52 15.98
N TYR A 169 20.82 15.59 16.78
CA TYR A 169 20.35 15.56 18.18
C TYR A 169 18.83 15.53 18.29
N LYS A 170 18.12 16.06 17.29
CA LYS A 170 16.65 16.11 17.22
C LYS A 170 16.01 14.88 16.54
N ARG A 171 16.78 13.82 16.26
CA ARG A 171 16.30 12.64 15.52
C ARG A 171 15.17 11.88 16.24
N ASP A 172 15.12 11.98 17.57
CA ASP A 172 14.17 11.27 18.42
C ASP A 172 12.88 12.09 18.64
N LEU A 173 12.82 13.32 18.12
CA LEU A 173 11.61 14.16 18.12
C LEU A 173 10.60 13.65 17.07
N SER A 174 9.35 14.12 17.17
CA SER A 174 8.31 13.80 16.19
C SER A 174 8.71 14.23 14.77
N ILE A 175 8.14 13.59 13.76
CA ILE A 175 8.46 13.94 12.38
C ILE A 175 7.94 15.34 12.02
N GLU A 176 6.86 15.77 12.68
CA GLU A 176 6.28 17.10 12.58
C GLU A 176 7.27 18.17 13.10
N GLU A 177 7.86 17.98 14.28
CA GLU A 177 8.88 18.88 14.83
C GLU A 177 10.15 18.92 13.97
N GLN A 178 10.57 17.76 13.42
CA GLN A 178 11.70 17.68 12.50
C GLN A 178 11.42 18.41 11.18
N SER A 179 10.19 18.31 10.68
CA SER A 179 9.68 19.04 9.53
C SER A 179 9.71 20.54 9.81
N GLU A 180 9.13 21.00 10.92
CA GLU A 180 9.12 22.41 11.33
C GLU A 180 10.54 22.98 11.44
N CYS A 181 11.48 22.26 12.07
CA CYS A 181 12.88 22.66 12.14
C CYS A 181 13.51 22.85 10.75
N THR A 182 13.16 21.98 9.79
CA THR A 182 13.65 22.08 8.41
C THR A 182 13.02 23.28 7.70
N GLN A 183 11.73 23.51 7.88
CA GLN A 183 11.00 24.61 7.25
C GLN A 183 11.47 25.97 7.78
N ASP A 184 11.65 26.10 9.09
CA ASP A 184 12.23 27.29 9.71
C ASP A 184 13.67 27.51 9.23
N PHE A 185 14.46 26.45 9.06
CA PHE A 185 15.80 26.57 8.48
C PHE A 185 15.75 27.13 7.05
N TYR A 186 14.87 26.64 6.18
CA TYR A 186 14.73 27.18 4.83
C TYR A 186 14.38 28.67 4.83
N GLN A 187 13.39 29.06 5.64
CA GLN A 187 12.94 30.45 5.74
C GLN A 187 14.08 31.35 6.26
N ASN A 188 14.74 30.94 7.33
CA ASN A 188 15.82 31.71 7.96
C ASN A 188 17.02 31.91 7.04
N VAL A 189 17.42 30.89 6.28
CA VAL A 189 18.56 31.00 5.34
C VAL A 189 18.19 31.90 4.16
N ALA A 190 17.01 31.71 3.58
CA ALA A 190 16.54 32.53 2.47
C ALA A 190 16.46 34.02 2.84
N GLU A 191 15.86 34.34 3.99
CA GLU A 191 15.74 35.72 4.49
C GLU A 191 17.11 36.33 4.80
N ARG A 192 18.02 35.57 5.42
CA ARG A 192 19.37 36.05 5.75
C ARG A 192 20.21 36.35 4.49
N MET A 193 20.03 35.55 3.44
CA MET A 193 20.70 35.79 2.16
C MET A 193 20.21 37.06 1.46
N GLN A 194 18.92 37.38 1.58
CA GLN A 194 18.35 38.60 1.03
C GLN A 194 18.75 39.83 1.85
N THR A 195 18.61 39.77 3.17
CA THR A 195 18.84 40.91 4.08
C THR A 195 20.33 41.25 4.24
N ARG A 196 21.18 40.27 4.56
CA ARG A 196 22.61 40.50 4.82
C ARG A 196 23.48 40.27 3.58
N GLY A 197 23.14 39.25 2.79
CA GLY A 197 23.93 38.86 1.62
C GLY A 197 23.67 39.72 0.38
N LYS A 198 22.57 40.49 0.35
CA LYS A 198 22.08 41.23 -0.83
C LYS A 198 22.11 40.38 -2.12
N VAL A 199 21.83 39.10 -1.98
CA VAL A 199 21.87 38.14 -3.09
C VAL A 199 20.60 38.32 -3.93
N PRO A 200 20.70 38.43 -5.27
CA PRO A 200 19.53 38.52 -6.13
C PRO A 200 18.57 37.33 -5.96
N PRO A 201 17.24 37.53 -6.02
CA PRO A 201 16.25 36.46 -5.79
C PRO A 201 16.47 35.20 -6.64
N GLU A 202 16.80 35.34 -7.93
CA GLU A 202 17.09 34.22 -8.83
C GLU A 202 18.29 33.37 -8.37
N LYS A 203 19.30 34.01 -7.78
CA LYS A 203 20.47 33.30 -7.22
C LYS A 203 20.14 32.67 -5.88
N VAL A 204 19.24 33.28 -5.09
CA VAL A 204 18.73 32.68 -3.84
C VAL A 204 18.05 31.36 -4.14
N GLU A 205 17.15 31.31 -5.12
CA GLU A 205 16.46 30.07 -5.50
C GLU A 205 17.44 28.95 -5.86
N LYS A 206 18.44 29.23 -6.71
CA LYS A 206 19.49 28.26 -7.07
C LYS A 206 20.30 27.77 -5.87
N ILE A 207 20.57 28.63 -4.90
CA ILE A 207 21.28 28.24 -3.68
C ILE A 207 20.38 27.37 -2.79
N MET A 208 19.11 27.74 -2.63
CA MET A 208 18.13 26.95 -1.86
C MET A 208 17.97 25.55 -2.43
N ASP A 209 17.99 25.40 -3.76
CA ASP A 209 17.97 24.09 -4.42
C ASP A 209 19.19 23.23 -4.05
N HIS A 210 20.38 23.83 -4.01
CA HIS A 210 21.60 23.13 -3.63
C HIS A 210 21.62 22.80 -2.12
N ILE A 211 21.05 23.67 -1.29
CA ILE A 211 20.86 23.42 0.14
C ILE A 211 19.93 22.22 0.33
N GLU A 212 18.74 22.21 -0.29
CA GLU A 212 17.79 21.10 -0.22
C GLU A 212 18.45 19.80 -0.68
N LYS A 213 19.12 19.80 -1.85
CA LYS A 213 19.86 18.63 -2.35
C LYS A 213 20.86 18.12 -1.33
N TYR A 214 21.64 19.00 -0.71
CA TYR A 214 22.67 18.64 0.25
C TYR A 214 22.09 18.07 1.57
N ILE A 215 21.14 18.76 2.19
CA ILE A 215 20.57 18.34 3.46
C ILE A 215 19.72 17.09 3.30
N MET A 216 18.89 17.01 2.25
CA MET A 216 17.95 15.90 2.07
C MET A 216 18.67 14.63 1.67
N THR A 217 19.76 14.70 0.91
CA THR A 217 20.61 13.52 0.65
C THR A 217 21.17 12.91 1.93
N ARG A 218 21.43 13.72 2.96
CA ARG A 218 21.97 13.27 4.26
C ARG A 218 20.87 12.82 5.23
N LEU A 219 19.76 13.56 5.27
CA LEU A 219 18.66 13.30 6.19
C LEU A 219 17.72 12.19 5.71
N TYR A 220 17.67 11.86 4.41
CA TYR A 220 16.73 10.90 3.82
C TYR A 220 16.60 9.60 4.62
N LYS A 221 17.72 9.02 5.06
CA LYS A 221 17.73 7.75 5.82
C LYS A 221 17.04 7.81 7.17
N HIS A 222 16.81 9.01 7.69
CA HIS A 222 16.22 9.26 9.00
C HIS A 222 14.79 9.80 8.91
N VAL A 223 14.50 10.59 7.88
CA VAL A 223 13.22 11.30 7.77
C VAL A 223 12.25 10.72 6.73
N PHE A 224 12.70 9.82 5.86
CA PHE A 224 11.82 9.14 4.90
C PHE A 224 11.25 7.85 5.50
N CYS A 225 9.92 7.72 5.52
CA CYS A 225 9.20 6.58 6.11
C CYS A 225 9.72 6.21 7.53
N PRO A 226 9.70 7.16 8.49
CA PRO A 226 10.21 6.90 9.83
C PRO A 226 9.32 5.90 10.57
N GLU A 227 9.94 4.97 11.30
CA GLU A 227 9.28 3.89 12.07
C GLU A 227 8.31 4.43 13.14
N THR A 228 8.45 5.69 13.53
CA THR A 228 7.60 6.37 14.51
C THR A 228 6.24 6.83 13.95
N THR A 229 6.04 6.74 12.63
CA THR A 229 4.82 7.20 11.94
C THR A 229 3.99 6.05 11.39
N ASP A 230 2.80 6.35 10.87
CA ASP A 230 1.95 5.40 10.16
C ASP A 230 2.18 5.36 8.64
N ASP A 231 3.25 5.99 8.15
CA ASP A 231 3.58 6.11 6.72
C ASP A 231 3.65 4.73 6.03
N GLU A 232 4.35 3.75 6.63
CA GLU A 232 4.45 2.39 6.09
C GLU A 232 3.08 1.68 6.06
N LYS A 233 2.25 1.87 7.09
CA LYS A 233 0.90 1.28 7.13
C LYS A 233 0.02 1.86 6.03
N LYS A 234 0.11 3.17 5.81
CA LYS A 234 -0.58 3.87 4.71
C LYS A 234 -0.09 3.39 3.36
N ASP A 235 1.22 3.21 3.18
CA ASP A 235 1.80 2.64 1.96
C ASP A 235 1.25 1.25 1.64
N LEU A 236 1.21 0.35 2.63
CA LEU A 236 0.64 -0.99 2.45
C LEU A 236 -0.86 -0.95 2.15
N THR A 237 -1.59 -0.03 2.76
CA THR A 237 -3.03 0.15 2.55
C THR A 237 -3.32 0.62 1.13
N ILE A 238 -2.66 1.68 0.67
CA ILE A 238 -2.86 2.20 -0.69
C ILE A 238 -2.38 1.21 -1.75
N GLN A 239 -1.28 0.50 -1.50
CA GLN A 239 -0.76 -0.51 -2.44
C GLN A 239 -1.75 -1.67 -2.62
N LYS A 240 -2.31 -2.18 -1.52
CA LYS A 240 -3.36 -3.23 -1.56
C LYS A 240 -4.62 -2.72 -2.24
N ARG A 241 -5.00 -1.47 -1.96
CA ARG A 241 -6.16 -0.81 -2.57
C ARG A 241 -6.02 -0.70 -4.09
N ILE A 242 -4.91 -0.15 -4.59
CA ILE A 242 -4.63 -0.06 -6.03
C ILE A 242 -4.64 -1.45 -6.66
N ARG A 243 -4.02 -2.45 -6.00
CA ARG A 243 -4.01 -3.83 -6.49
C ARG A 243 -5.41 -4.42 -6.63
N ALA A 244 -6.32 -4.14 -5.69
CA ALA A 244 -7.71 -4.60 -5.77
C ALA A 244 -8.51 -3.93 -6.89
N LEU A 245 -8.08 -2.74 -7.34
CA LEU A 245 -8.71 -1.97 -8.42
C LEU A 245 -8.09 -2.24 -9.80
N HIS A 246 -7.34 -3.35 -9.96
CA HIS A 246 -6.67 -3.68 -11.22
C HIS A 246 -7.63 -3.85 -12.42
N TRP A 247 -8.91 -4.07 -12.14
CA TRP A 247 -9.96 -4.28 -13.14
C TRP A 247 -10.50 -2.97 -13.73
N VAL A 248 -10.23 -1.82 -13.11
CA VAL A 248 -10.74 -0.52 -13.58
C VAL A 248 -10.20 -0.20 -14.98
N THR A 249 -11.10 0.17 -15.88
CA THR A 249 -10.79 0.47 -17.28
C THR A 249 -10.72 1.98 -17.55
N PRO A 250 -10.02 2.44 -18.60
CA PRO A 250 -10.03 3.85 -19.02
C PRO A 250 -11.45 4.39 -19.24
N GLN A 251 -12.35 3.57 -19.78
CA GLN A 251 -13.72 3.95 -20.12
C GLN A 251 -14.55 4.23 -18.86
N MET A 252 -14.38 3.46 -17.78
CA MET A 252 -15.07 3.68 -16.49
C MET A 252 -14.69 5.02 -15.85
N LEU A 253 -13.45 5.46 -16.06
CA LEU A 253 -12.93 6.73 -15.56
C LEU A 253 -13.12 7.89 -16.56
N CYS A 254 -13.74 7.65 -17.72
CA CYS A 254 -13.87 8.63 -18.81
C CYS A 254 -12.52 9.21 -19.28
N VAL A 255 -11.46 8.39 -19.29
CA VAL A 255 -10.11 8.81 -19.66
C VAL A 255 -10.03 9.05 -21.17
N PRO A 256 -9.64 10.25 -21.63
CA PRO A 256 -9.57 10.58 -23.06
C PRO A 256 -8.22 10.16 -23.66
N VAL A 257 -7.82 8.91 -23.45
CA VAL A 257 -6.57 8.33 -23.96
C VAL A 257 -6.89 7.04 -24.71
N ASN A 258 -6.42 6.94 -25.94
CA ASN A 258 -6.56 5.73 -26.74
C ASN A 258 -5.22 4.98 -26.83
N GLU A 259 -5.05 3.98 -25.98
CA GLU A 259 -3.86 3.13 -25.94
C GLU A 259 -3.71 2.18 -27.14
N GLU A 260 -4.69 2.11 -28.05
CA GLU A 260 -4.54 1.37 -29.31
C GLU A 260 -3.56 2.05 -30.27
N ILE A 261 -3.31 3.35 -30.07
CA ILE A 261 -2.31 4.10 -30.82
C ILE A 261 -0.93 3.82 -30.18
N PRO A 262 0.04 3.23 -30.91
CA PRO A 262 1.34 2.86 -30.34
C PRO A 262 2.08 4.03 -29.67
N GLU A 263 2.04 5.21 -30.29
CA GLU A 263 2.64 6.42 -29.72
C GLU A 263 2.04 6.81 -28.36
N VAL A 264 0.72 6.69 -28.22
CA VAL A 264 0.01 6.97 -26.98
C VAL A 264 0.35 5.93 -25.91
N SER A 265 0.41 4.65 -26.30
CA SER A 265 0.83 3.56 -25.41
C SER A 265 2.25 3.80 -24.86
N ASP A 266 3.20 4.19 -25.72
CA ASP A 266 4.56 4.54 -25.30
C ASP A 266 4.59 5.71 -24.32
N MET A 267 3.75 6.73 -24.51
CA MET A 267 3.63 7.86 -23.59
C MET A 267 3.05 7.43 -22.24
N VAL A 268 2.06 6.55 -22.22
CA VAL A 268 1.49 5.97 -21.00
C VAL A 268 2.54 5.17 -20.24
N VAL A 269 3.33 4.33 -20.92
CA VAL A 269 4.43 3.57 -20.30
C VAL A 269 5.50 4.51 -19.72
N LYS A 270 5.86 5.58 -20.41
CA LYS A 270 6.80 6.60 -19.90
C LYS A 270 6.25 7.29 -18.66
N ALA A 271 4.97 7.68 -18.66
CA ALA A 271 4.32 8.28 -17.50
C ALA A 271 4.33 7.35 -16.27
N ILE A 272 4.01 6.07 -16.48
CA ILE A 272 4.09 5.02 -15.44
C ILE A 272 5.53 4.88 -14.93
N THR A 273 6.51 4.89 -15.83
CA THR A 273 7.92 4.76 -15.47
C THR A 273 8.38 5.92 -14.59
N ASP A 274 8.03 7.16 -14.96
CA ASP A 274 8.39 8.35 -14.18
C ASP A 274 7.76 8.34 -12.78
N ILE A 275 6.48 7.97 -12.64
CA ILE A 275 5.84 7.93 -11.31
C ILE A 275 6.42 6.82 -10.42
N ILE A 276 6.86 5.69 -11.00
CA ILE A 276 7.58 4.64 -10.27
C ILE A 276 8.98 5.15 -9.88
N GLU A 277 9.68 5.85 -10.78
CA GLU A 277 11.03 6.37 -10.55
C GLU A 277 11.08 7.41 -9.41
N MET A 278 9.96 8.05 -9.07
CA MET A 278 9.84 8.98 -7.93
C MET A 278 10.45 8.40 -6.64
N ASP A 279 10.19 7.13 -6.35
CA ASP A 279 10.67 6.49 -5.12
C ASP A 279 12.20 6.31 -5.08
N SER A 280 12.84 6.26 -6.25
CA SER A 280 14.31 6.14 -6.36
C SER A 280 15.06 7.43 -6.02
N LYS A 281 14.37 8.58 -6.05
CA LYS A 281 14.98 9.89 -5.80
C LYS A 281 15.02 10.18 -4.31
N ARG A 282 16.10 10.77 -3.80
CA ARG A 282 16.20 11.16 -2.38
C ARG A 282 15.77 12.59 -2.11
N VAL A 283 15.94 13.48 -3.07
CA VAL A 283 15.70 14.91 -2.91
C VAL A 283 14.23 15.21 -3.27
N PRO A 284 13.49 15.99 -2.45
CA PRO A 284 12.10 16.36 -2.75
C PRO A 284 11.92 17.00 -4.13
N ARG A 285 12.81 17.93 -4.53
CA ARG A 285 12.83 18.50 -5.88
C ARG A 285 12.89 17.43 -6.98
N ASP A 286 13.75 16.43 -6.84
CA ASP A 286 13.91 15.39 -7.85
C ASP A 286 12.68 14.46 -7.91
N LYS A 287 12.02 14.23 -6.76
CA LYS A 287 10.72 13.54 -6.69
C LYS A 287 9.64 14.33 -7.43
N LEU A 288 9.55 15.65 -7.20
CA LEU A 288 8.63 16.53 -7.91
C LEU A 288 8.92 16.53 -9.41
N ALA A 289 10.18 16.54 -9.82
CA ALA A 289 10.55 16.46 -11.23
C ALA A 289 10.03 15.16 -11.89
N CYS A 290 10.01 14.03 -11.19
CA CYS A 290 9.38 12.80 -11.69
C CYS A 290 7.86 12.98 -11.88
N VAL A 291 7.16 13.59 -10.92
CA VAL A 291 5.72 13.88 -11.03
C VAL A 291 5.43 14.82 -12.21
N THR A 292 6.27 15.83 -12.41
CA THR A 292 6.18 16.78 -13.54
C THR A 292 6.42 16.08 -14.88
N ARG A 293 7.43 15.21 -15.00
CA ARG A 293 7.67 14.44 -16.24
C ARG A 293 6.52 13.47 -16.55
N CYS A 294 6.05 12.74 -15.54
CA CYS A 294 4.85 11.89 -15.65
C CYS A 294 3.66 12.68 -16.19
N SER A 295 3.38 13.84 -15.59
CA SER A 295 2.27 14.70 -16.00
C SER A 295 2.44 15.20 -17.44
N LYS A 296 3.64 15.59 -17.86
CA LYS A 296 3.93 16.01 -19.24
C LYS A 296 3.70 14.88 -20.26
N HIS A 297 4.04 13.64 -19.91
CA HIS A 297 3.70 12.48 -20.74
C HIS A 297 2.19 12.24 -20.81
N VAL A 298 1.45 12.42 -19.71
CA VAL A 298 -0.01 12.39 -19.69
C VAL A 298 -0.61 13.45 -20.62
N PHE A 299 -0.19 14.72 -20.53
CA PHE A 299 -0.65 15.78 -21.42
C PHE A 299 -0.38 15.46 -22.89
N SER A 300 0.79 14.87 -23.18
CA SER A 300 1.16 14.47 -24.54
C SER A 300 0.26 13.34 -25.05
N ALA A 301 -0.03 12.34 -24.22
CA ALA A 301 -0.90 11.22 -24.56
C ALA A 301 -2.34 11.68 -24.88
N ILE A 302 -2.87 12.59 -24.06
CA ILE A 302 -4.20 13.18 -24.28
C ILE A 302 -4.21 14.02 -25.56
N LYS A 303 -3.18 14.84 -25.78
CA LYS A 303 -3.06 15.69 -26.97
C LYS A 303 -3.05 14.87 -28.27
N VAL A 304 -2.31 13.76 -28.30
CA VAL A 304 -2.27 12.86 -29.46
C VAL A 304 -3.61 12.14 -29.67
N THR A 305 -4.31 11.80 -28.58
CA THR A 305 -5.62 11.13 -28.68
C THR A 305 -6.73 12.07 -29.15
N LYS A 306 -6.83 13.28 -28.57
CA LYS A 306 -7.92 14.24 -28.84
C LYS A 306 -7.62 15.20 -29.99
N ASN A 307 -6.35 15.33 -30.41
CA ASN A 307 -5.86 16.40 -31.28
C ASN A 307 -6.12 17.82 -30.75
N GLU A 308 -6.40 17.97 -29.45
CA GLU A 308 -6.68 19.23 -28.76
C GLU A 308 -5.85 19.34 -27.48
N PRO A 309 -5.57 20.55 -26.98
CA PRO A 309 -4.95 20.73 -25.67
C PRO A 309 -5.82 20.12 -24.56
N ALA A 310 -5.22 19.32 -23.68
CA ALA A 310 -5.95 18.70 -22.58
C ALA A 310 -6.44 19.75 -21.57
N SER A 311 -7.68 19.61 -21.11
CA SER A 311 -8.20 20.38 -19.98
C SER A 311 -7.80 19.74 -18.63
N ALA A 312 -8.08 20.44 -17.53
CA ALA A 312 -7.92 19.86 -16.19
C ALA A 312 -8.86 18.65 -15.98
N ASP A 313 -10.05 18.68 -16.57
CA ASP A 313 -11.04 17.59 -16.51
C ASP A 313 -10.58 16.35 -17.30
N ASP A 314 -9.75 16.53 -18.33
CA ASP A 314 -9.10 15.45 -19.05
C ASP A 314 -7.89 14.88 -18.28
N PHE A 315 -7.18 15.75 -17.56
CA PHE A 315 -5.91 15.41 -16.91
C PHE A 315 -6.08 14.52 -15.68
N LEU A 316 -6.93 14.90 -14.73
CA LEU A 316 -7.03 14.19 -13.44
C LEU A 316 -7.48 12.72 -13.58
N PRO A 317 -8.51 12.37 -14.39
CA PRO A 317 -8.87 10.98 -14.62
C PRO A 317 -7.74 10.17 -15.25
N THR A 318 -6.98 10.79 -16.17
CA THR A 318 -5.82 10.15 -16.79
C THR A 318 -4.71 9.91 -15.76
N LEU A 319 -4.44 10.87 -14.88
CA LEU A 319 -3.45 10.69 -13.80
C LEU A 319 -3.87 9.59 -12.82
N ILE A 320 -5.15 9.52 -12.44
CA ILE A 320 -5.71 8.42 -11.62
C ILE A 320 -5.45 7.08 -12.32
N TYR A 321 -5.71 7.01 -13.62
CA TYR A 321 -5.47 5.81 -14.41
C TYR A 321 -3.98 5.40 -14.44
N ILE A 322 -3.06 6.34 -14.63
CA ILE A 322 -1.61 6.08 -14.56
C ILE A 322 -1.20 5.56 -13.17
N VAL A 323 -1.72 6.14 -12.08
CA VAL A 323 -1.43 5.68 -10.72
C VAL A 323 -1.98 4.28 -10.47
N LEU A 324 -3.20 3.98 -10.96
CA LEU A 324 -3.80 2.65 -10.87
C LEU A 324 -2.97 1.59 -11.61
N LYS A 325 -2.49 1.91 -12.82
CA LYS A 325 -1.64 1.01 -13.62
C LYS A 325 -0.24 0.84 -13.04
N GLY A 326 0.35 1.92 -12.55
CA GLY A 326 1.73 1.92 -12.05
C GLY A 326 1.89 1.32 -10.67
N ASN A 327 0.88 1.45 -9.80
CA ASN A 327 0.96 1.13 -8.36
C ASN A 327 2.30 1.57 -7.73
N PRO A 328 2.61 2.89 -7.72
CA PRO A 328 3.93 3.39 -7.37
C PRO A 328 4.39 2.92 -5.98
N PRO A 329 5.65 2.52 -5.82
CA PRO A 329 6.16 2.04 -4.54
C PRO A 329 6.19 3.16 -3.49
N ARG A 330 5.80 2.82 -2.26
CA ARG A 330 5.83 3.73 -1.09
C ARG A 330 5.15 5.08 -1.36
N LEU A 331 4.01 5.07 -2.04
CA LEU A 331 3.34 6.26 -2.55
C LEU A 331 2.97 7.27 -1.46
N GLN A 332 2.44 6.81 -0.32
CA GLN A 332 2.07 7.67 0.80
C GLN A 332 3.30 8.26 1.48
N SER A 333 4.35 7.45 1.73
CA SER A 333 5.63 7.95 2.25
C SER A 333 6.24 9.02 1.33
N ASN A 334 6.18 8.84 0.01
CA ASN A 334 6.67 9.82 -0.95
C ASN A 334 5.90 11.15 -0.88
N ILE A 335 4.57 11.09 -0.82
CA ILE A 335 3.70 12.28 -0.70
C ILE A 335 3.98 13.01 0.62
N GLN A 336 4.03 12.28 1.73
CA GLN A 336 4.30 12.86 3.05
C GLN A 336 5.71 13.46 3.13
N TYR A 337 6.70 12.77 2.58
CA TYR A 337 8.08 13.26 2.55
C TYR A 337 8.22 14.58 1.78
N VAL A 338 7.61 14.68 0.59
CA VAL A 338 7.59 15.93 -0.19
C VAL A 338 6.83 17.03 0.57
N THR A 339 5.69 16.69 1.17
CA THR A 339 4.87 17.65 1.94
C THR A 339 5.63 18.22 3.15
N ARG A 340 6.39 17.39 3.86
CA ARG A 340 7.13 17.76 5.08
C ARG A 340 8.44 18.49 4.76
N PHE A 341 9.20 18.06 3.75
CA PHE A 341 10.62 18.46 3.60
C PHE A 341 10.98 19.23 2.32
N CYS A 342 10.04 19.38 1.37
CA CYS A 342 10.27 20.25 0.21
C CYS A 342 10.27 21.72 0.62
N ASN A 343 11.06 22.54 -0.07
CA ASN A 343 10.95 23.99 0.02
C ASN A 343 9.52 24.46 -0.36
N PRO A 344 8.77 25.14 0.53
CA PRO A 344 7.38 25.50 0.30
C PRO A 344 7.16 26.41 -0.91
N SER A 345 8.14 27.25 -1.25
CA SER A 345 8.06 28.12 -2.43
C SER A 345 7.79 27.33 -3.71
N ARG A 346 8.40 26.14 -3.85
CA ARG A 346 8.23 25.26 -5.01
C ARG A 346 6.86 24.58 -5.07
N LEU A 347 6.26 24.27 -3.92
CA LEU A 347 4.91 23.70 -3.84
C LEU A 347 3.83 24.77 -4.04
N MET A 348 4.13 26.02 -3.72
CA MET A 348 3.19 27.14 -3.76
C MET A 348 3.16 27.87 -5.10
N THR A 349 4.23 27.81 -5.89
CA THR A 349 4.29 28.46 -7.20
C THR A 349 4.92 27.53 -8.25
N GLY A 350 4.34 27.54 -9.46
CA GLY A 350 4.87 26.82 -10.61
C GLY A 350 4.12 25.53 -10.94
N GLU A 351 4.62 24.84 -11.97
CA GLU A 351 4.01 23.61 -12.49
C GLU A 351 4.15 22.41 -11.53
N ASP A 352 5.26 22.32 -10.78
CA ASP A 352 5.53 21.24 -9.83
C ASP A 352 4.45 21.13 -8.75
N GLY A 353 4.06 22.26 -8.15
CA GLY A 353 3.00 22.32 -7.14
C GLY A 353 1.61 21.94 -7.67
N TYR A 354 1.30 22.33 -8.91
CA TYR A 354 0.04 21.94 -9.57
C TYR A 354 -0.02 20.42 -9.79
N TYR A 355 1.04 19.83 -10.35
CA TYR A 355 1.08 18.38 -10.59
C TYR A 355 1.11 17.57 -9.29
N PHE A 356 1.84 18.02 -8.28
CA PHE A 356 1.84 17.39 -6.97
C PHE A 356 0.47 17.43 -6.30
N THR A 357 -0.23 18.56 -6.39
CA THR A 357 -1.61 18.69 -5.86
C THR A 357 -2.55 17.70 -6.56
N ASN A 358 -2.46 17.57 -7.88
CA ASN A 358 -3.26 16.61 -8.63
C ASN A 358 -2.93 15.16 -8.28
N LEU A 359 -1.67 14.83 -8.01
CA LEU A 359 -1.29 13.51 -7.51
C LEU A 359 -1.93 13.22 -6.15
N CYS A 360 -1.90 14.17 -5.22
CA CYS A 360 -2.57 14.04 -3.93
C CYS A 360 -4.08 13.85 -4.08
N CYS A 361 -4.72 14.58 -5.00
CA CYS A 361 -6.13 14.41 -5.34
C CYS A 361 -6.42 13.03 -5.92
N ALA A 362 -5.57 12.55 -6.84
CA ALA A 362 -5.71 11.23 -7.44
C ALA A 362 -5.62 10.10 -6.40
N VAL A 363 -4.66 10.18 -5.47
CA VAL A 363 -4.52 9.20 -4.38
C VAL A 363 -5.72 9.23 -3.44
N ALA A 364 -6.18 10.41 -3.03
CA ALA A 364 -7.36 10.55 -2.18
C ALA A 364 -8.63 10.01 -2.85
N PHE A 365 -8.76 10.18 -4.17
CA PHE A 365 -9.84 9.60 -4.96
C PHE A 365 -9.76 8.06 -4.95
N ILE A 366 -8.59 7.47 -5.21
CA ILE A 366 -8.40 6.01 -5.21
C ILE A 366 -8.73 5.38 -3.84
N GLU A 367 -8.37 6.06 -2.75
CA GLU A 367 -8.70 5.61 -1.38
C GLU A 367 -10.20 5.50 -1.15
N LYS A 368 -10.98 6.46 -1.69
CA LYS A 368 -12.43 6.56 -1.47
C LYS A 368 -13.29 6.06 -2.64
N LEU A 369 -12.66 5.54 -3.69
CA LEU A 369 -13.34 5.11 -4.91
C LEU A 369 -14.44 4.09 -4.63
N ASP A 370 -15.65 4.38 -5.08
CA ASP A 370 -16.81 3.50 -4.91
C ASP A 370 -17.50 3.22 -6.26
N ALA A 371 -18.61 2.49 -6.21
CA ALA A 371 -19.39 2.15 -7.40
C ALA A 371 -19.89 3.41 -8.14
N GLN A 372 -20.34 4.42 -7.38
CA GLN A 372 -20.86 5.67 -7.94
C GLN A 372 -19.78 6.46 -8.66
N SER A 373 -18.56 6.49 -8.12
CA SER A 373 -17.40 7.14 -8.71
C SER A 373 -17.05 6.62 -10.11
N LEU A 374 -17.38 5.36 -10.41
CA LEU A 374 -17.17 4.70 -11.70
C LEU A 374 -18.42 4.59 -12.57
N ASN A 375 -19.54 5.19 -12.14
CA ASN A 375 -20.85 5.05 -12.78
C ASN A 375 -21.32 3.60 -12.91
N LEU A 376 -21.04 2.77 -11.89
CA LEU A 376 -21.45 1.37 -11.82
C LEU A 376 -22.56 1.17 -10.77
N SER A 377 -23.34 0.10 -10.94
CA SER A 377 -24.20 -0.39 -9.87
C SER A 377 -23.34 -0.96 -8.72
N GLN A 378 -23.87 -0.92 -7.49
CA GLN A 378 -23.17 -1.51 -6.34
C GLN A 378 -22.91 -3.02 -6.57
N GLU A 379 -23.86 -3.71 -7.20
CA GLU A 379 -23.72 -5.13 -7.52
C GLU A 379 -22.56 -5.41 -8.49
N ASP A 380 -22.44 -4.62 -9.57
CA ASP A 380 -21.36 -4.82 -10.54
C ASP A 380 -20.00 -4.50 -9.92
N PHE A 381 -19.93 -3.46 -9.08
CA PHE A 381 -18.73 -3.11 -8.34
C PHE A 381 -18.29 -4.25 -7.40
N ASP A 382 -19.21 -4.81 -6.63
CA ASP A 382 -18.92 -5.93 -5.72
C ASP A 382 -18.54 -7.21 -6.49
N ARG A 383 -19.17 -7.46 -7.65
CA ARG A 383 -18.79 -8.56 -8.55
C ARG A 383 -17.39 -8.41 -9.15
N TYR A 384 -16.95 -7.18 -9.46
CA TYR A 384 -15.58 -6.92 -9.92
C TYR A 384 -14.56 -7.00 -8.78
N MET A 385 -14.87 -6.45 -7.61
CA MET A 385 -14.00 -6.49 -6.42
C MET A 385 -13.82 -7.91 -5.87
N SER A 386 -14.83 -8.77 -5.98
CA SER A 386 -14.76 -10.19 -5.58
C SER A 386 -14.03 -11.07 -6.60
N GLY A 387 -13.69 -10.55 -7.78
CA GLY A 387 -13.05 -11.30 -8.86
C GLY A 387 -13.96 -12.32 -9.56
N GLN A 388 -15.26 -12.32 -9.27
CA GLN A 388 -16.25 -13.20 -9.90
C GLN A 388 -16.47 -12.84 -11.37
N THR A 389 -16.26 -11.58 -11.73
CA THR A 389 -16.33 -11.08 -13.10
C THR A 389 -15.15 -10.16 -13.37
N SER A 390 -14.68 -10.14 -14.62
CA SER A 390 -13.74 -9.13 -15.10
C SER A 390 -14.50 -8.21 -16.04
N PRO A 391 -14.29 -6.88 -16.01
CA PRO A 391 -14.83 -5.98 -17.01
C PRO A 391 -14.24 -6.40 -18.35
N ARG A 392 -15.02 -7.20 -19.09
CA ARG A 392 -14.67 -7.61 -20.44
C ARG A 392 -14.36 -6.32 -21.20
N LYS A 393 -13.15 -6.23 -21.77
CA LYS A 393 -13.00 -5.48 -23.02
C LYS A 393 -14.10 -6.00 -23.92
N GLN A 394 -15.01 -5.12 -24.32
CA GLN A 394 -15.98 -5.39 -25.36
C GLN A 394 -15.19 -5.54 -26.68
N GLU A 395 -14.53 -6.67 -26.86
CA GLU A 395 -14.00 -7.10 -28.15
C GLU A 395 -14.85 -8.30 -28.57
N SER A 396 -15.95 -7.95 -29.22
CA SER A 396 -16.58 -8.78 -30.24
C SER A 396 -15.50 -9.24 -31.24
N GLU A 397 -15.23 -10.54 -31.24
CA GLU A 397 -14.80 -11.37 -32.39
C GLU A 397 -13.51 -11.06 -33.16
N ASN A 398 -12.80 -9.94 -32.96
CA ASN A 398 -11.55 -9.67 -33.67
C ASN A 398 -10.40 -9.33 -32.72
N TRP A 399 -9.65 -10.35 -32.29
CA TRP A 399 -8.37 -10.17 -31.61
C TRP A 399 -7.41 -9.41 -32.55
N SER A 400 -6.83 -8.30 -32.09
CA SER A 400 -5.74 -7.65 -32.80
C SER A 400 -4.51 -8.59 -32.87
N PRO A 401 -3.73 -8.58 -33.96
CA PRO A 401 -2.58 -9.49 -34.13
C PRO A 401 -1.44 -9.31 -33.10
N ASP A 402 -1.45 -8.22 -32.34
CA ASP A 402 -0.33 -7.79 -31.47
C ASP A 402 -0.49 -8.16 -29.97
N ALA A 403 -1.53 -8.90 -29.58
CA ALA A 403 -1.62 -9.39 -28.21
C ALA A 403 -0.52 -10.42 -27.90
N CYS A 404 0.31 -10.15 -26.89
CA CYS A 404 1.42 -11.01 -26.48
C CYS A 404 0.93 -12.46 -26.22
N LEU A 405 1.56 -13.45 -26.86
CA LEU A 405 1.10 -14.85 -26.92
C LEU A 405 0.78 -15.45 -25.54
N GLY A 406 1.53 -15.05 -24.50
CA GLY A 406 1.31 -15.50 -23.13
C GLY A 406 -0.04 -15.07 -22.55
N VAL A 407 -0.49 -13.85 -22.87
CA VAL A 407 -1.79 -13.31 -22.41
C VAL A 407 -2.93 -14.05 -23.11
N ARG A 408 -2.80 -14.31 -24.42
CA ARG A 408 -3.76 -15.10 -25.18
C ARG A 408 -3.88 -16.53 -24.66
N GLN A 409 -2.75 -17.16 -24.30
CA GLN A 409 -2.75 -18.49 -23.71
C GLN A 409 -3.36 -18.49 -22.31
N MET A 410 -3.09 -17.47 -21.50
CA MET A 410 -3.68 -17.33 -20.16
C MET A 410 -5.21 -17.23 -20.23
N TYR A 411 -5.77 -16.40 -21.12
CA TYR A 411 -7.23 -16.29 -21.28
C TYR A 411 -7.87 -17.59 -21.77
N LYS A 412 -7.23 -18.30 -22.71
CA LYS A 412 -7.68 -19.65 -23.14
C LYS A 412 -7.66 -20.64 -21.98
N ASN A 413 -6.61 -20.62 -21.16
CA ASN A 413 -6.51 -21.49 -19.99
C ASN A 413 -7.58 -21.15 -18.94
N LEU A 414 -7.93 -19.87 -18.78
CA LEU A 414 -8.97 -19.43 -17.84
C LEU A 414 -10.37 -19.89 -18.28
N ASP A 415 -10.68 -19.75 -19.57
CA ASP A 415 -11.93 -20.26 -20.17
C ASP A 415 -12.01 -21.79 -20.02
N LEU A 416 -10.91 -22.50 -20.31
CA LEU A 416 -10.83 -23.94 -20.12
C LEU A 416 -11.03 -24.35 -18.66
N LEU A 417 -10.43 -23.63 -17.71
CA LEU A 417 -10.60 -23.89 -16.28
C LEU A 417 -12.04 -23.69 -15.83
N SER A 418 -12.72 -22.67 -16.33
CA SER A 418 -14.14 -22.43 -16.04
C SER A 418 -15.01 -23.59 -16.55
N GLN A 419 -14.80 -24.02 -17.79
CA GLN A 419 -15.51 -25.16 -18.38
C GLN A 419 -15.23 -26.48 -17.62
N LEU A 420 -13.98 -26.70 -17.19
CA LEU A 420 -13.61 -27.86 -16.39
C LEU A 420 -14.28 -27.85 -15.02
N ASN A 421 -14.38 -26.69 -14.38
CA ASN A 421 -15.05 -26.56 -13.08
C ASN A 421 -16.56 -26.86 -13.21
N GLU A 422 -17.23 -26.32 -14.22
CA GLU A 422 -18.65 -26.58 -14.48
C GLU A 422 -18.90 -28.07 -14.82
N ARG A 423 -17.97 -28.69 -15.56
CA ARG A 423 -18.03 -30.13 -15.84
C ARG A 423 -17.84 -30.96 -14.56
N GLN A 424 -16.91 -30.57 -13.69
CA GLN A 424 -16.66 -31.27 -12.43
C GLN A 424 -17.87 -31.18 -11.49
N GLU A 425 -18.50 -30.01 -11.38
CA GLU A 425 -19.73 -29.83 -10.60
C GLU A 425 -20.88 -30.70 -11.12
N ARG A 426 -21.07 -30.74 -12.45
CA ARG A 426 -22.06 -31.63 -13.08
C ARG A 426 -21.79 -33.10 -12.79
N ILE A 427 -20.55 -33.57 -12.97
CA ILE A 427 -20.19 -34.97 -12.70
C ILE A 427 -20.41 -35.32 -11.22
N MET A 428 -20.02 -34.44 -10.31
CA MET A 428 -20.24 -34.64 -8.87
C MET A 428 -21.73 -34.68 -8.50
N SER A 429 -22.55 -33.85 -9.14
CA SER A 429 -24.00 -33.84 -8.94
C SER A 429 -24.65 -35.14 -9.44
N GLU A 430 -24.31 -35.58 -10.66
CA GLU A 430 -24.80 -36.82 -11.25
C GLU A 430 -24.31 -38.06 -10.47
N ALA A 431 -23.06 -38.06 -9.98
CA ALA A 431 -22.54 -39.15 -9.16
C ALA A 431 -23.30 -39.30 -7.84
N LYS A 432 -23.62 -38.18 -7.16
CA LYS A 432 -24.46 -38.19 -5.94
C LYS A 432 -25.87 -38.65 -6.22
N LYS A 433 -26.43 -38.28 -7.38
CA LYS A 433 -27.74 -38.75 -7.80
C LYS A 433 -27.73 -40.26 -8.03
N LEU A 434 -26.75 -40.77 -8.78
CA LEU A 434 -26.59 -42.21 -9.00
C LEU A 434 -26.39 -42.97 -7.69
N GLU A 435 -25.58 -42.44 -6.76
CA GLU A 435 -25.40 -43.02 -5.43
C GLU A 435 -26.74 -43.20 -4.70
N LYS A 436 -27.57 -42.15 -4.71
CA LYS A 436 -28.92 -42.20 -4.13
C LYS A 436 -29.81 -43.22 -4.84
N ASP A 437 -29.85 -43.19 -6.17
CA ASP A 437 -30.67 -44.09 -6.98
C ASP A 437 -30.29 -45.57 -6.75
N LEU A 438 -29.00 -45.85 -6.54
CA LEU A 438 -28.49 -47.20 -6.28
C LEU A 438 -28.93 -47.71 -4.90
N ILE A 439 -28.88 -46.84 -3.87
CA ILE A 439 -29.38 -47.15 -2.53
C ILE A 439 -30.89 -47.43 -2.57
N ASP A 440 -31.66 -46.53 -3.18
CA ASP A 440 -33.10 -46.64 -3.30
C ASP A 440 -33.50 -47.93 -4.07
N TRP A 441 -32.73 -48.31 -5.11
CA TRP A 441 -32.94 -49.56 -5.84
C TRP A 441 -32.62 -50.80 -4.99
N THR A 442 -31.50 -50.80 -4.26
CA THR A 442 -31.15 -51.93 -3.39
C THR A 442 -32.16 -52.14 -2.28
N ASP A 443 -32.63 -51.07 -1.66
CA ASP A 443 -33.63 -51.11 -0.60
C ASP A 443 -34.99 -51.56 -1.16
N GLY A 444 -35.35 -51.09 -2.37
CA GLY A 444 -36.55 -51.49 -3.08
C GLY A 444 -36.58 -53.00 -3.37
N ILE A 445 -35.51 -53.54 -3.94
CA ILE A 445 -35.38 -54.98 -4.21
C ILE A 445 -35.40 -55.79 -2.92
N ALA A 446 -34.68 -55.37 -1.88
CA ALA A 446 -34.66 -56.08 -0.61
C ALA A 446 -36.07 -56.17 0.01
N LYS A 447 -36.83 -55.07 -0.07
CA LYS A 447 -38.21 -55.02 0.41
C LYS A 447 -39.16 -55.87 -0.42
N GLU A 448 -39.05 -55.83 -1.75
CA GLU A 448 -39.90 -56.64 -2.64
C GLU A 448 -39.64 -58.14 -2.47
N VAL A 449 -38.37 -58.54 -2.33
CA VAL A 449 -38.00 -59.92 -1.99
C VAL A 449 -38.55 -60.33 -0.63
N GLN A 450 -38.43 -59.47 0.39
CA GLN A 450 -38.96 -59.72 1.72
C GLN A 450 -40.50 -59.90 1.68
N ASP A 451 -41.22 -59.03 0.97
CA ASP A 451 -42.67 -59.12 0.80
C ASP A 451 -43.10 -60.42 0.10
N ILE A 452 -42.32 -60.91 -0.87
CA ILE A 452 -42.59 -62.19 -1.57
C ILE A 452 -42.32 -63.37 -0.64
N VAL A 453 -41.22 -63.35 0.13
CA VAL A 453 -40.90 -64.40 1.11
C VAL A 453 -41.97 -64.50 2.19
N GLU A 454 -42.51 -63.37 2.65
CA GLU A 454 -43.61 -63.32 3.62
C GLU A 454 -44.96 -63.81 3.03
N LYS A 455 -45.23 -63.52 1.75
CA LYS A 455 -46.45 -63.99 1.06
C LYS A 455 -46.40 -65.46 0.64
N CYS A 456 -45.21 -66.00 0.37
CA CYS A 456 -44.99 -67.39 -0.02
C CYS A 456 -43.94 -68.04 0.90
N PRO A 457 -44.30 -68.42 2.13
CA PRO A 457 -43.39 -69.12 3.02
C PRO A 457 -42.98 -70.45 2.39
N LEU A 458 -41.68 -70.62 2.16
CA LEU A 458 -41.11 -71.88 1.68
C LEU A 458 -41.17 -72.92 2.80
N GLU A 459 -42.27 -73.67 2.89
CA GLU A 459 -42.33 -74.89 3.69
C GLU A 459 -41.49 -75.99 3.03
N ILE A 460 -40.19 -76.01 3.32
CA ILE A 460 -39.35 -77.17 3.02
C ILE A 460 -39.69 -78.25 4.05
N LYS A 461 -40.63 -79.12 3.71
CA LYS A 461 -40.85 -80.35 4.49
C LYS A 461 -39.58 -81.20 4.43
N PRO A 462 -38.96 -81.59 5.57
CA PRO A 462 -37.87 -82.54 5.54
C PRO A 462 -38.38 -83.85 4.91
N PRO A 463 -37.55 -84.60 4.17
CA PRO A 463 -38.01 -85.85 3.57
C PRO A 463 -38.44 -86.79 4.70
N ASN A 464 -39.73 -87.12 4.72
CA ASN A 464 -40.28 -88.10 5.64
C ASN A 464 -39.54 -89.42 5.44
N GLN A 465 -38.94 -89.91 6.52
CA GLN A 465 -38.44 -91.27 6.60
C GLN A 465 -39.58 -92.27 6.31
N SER A 466 -39.24 -93.27 5.51
CA SER A 466 -39.95 -94.54 5.28
C SER A 466 -41.13 -94.58 4.30
N LEU A 467 -40.80 -94.60 3.01
CA LEU A 467 -41.21 -95.72 2.16
C LEU A 467 -39.94 -96.27 1.48
N ALA A 468 -39.40 -97.34 2.05
CA ALA A 468 -38.45 -98.24 1.38
C ALA A 468 -39.06 -98.75 0.05
N ALA A 469 -38.35 -99.14 -1.00
CA ALA A 469 -36.95 -99.13 -1.42
C ALA A 469 -36.97 -99.93 -2.73
N ILE A 470 -36.42 -99.48 -3.87
CA ILE A 470 -36.17 -100.42 -5.00
C ILE A 470 -34.86 -100.18 -5.77
N ASP A 471 -34.35 -98.97 -6.00
CA ASP A 471 -33.22 -98.79 -6.95
C ASP A 471 -31.98 -98.12 -6.36
N SER A 472 -31.37 -98.71 -5.33
CA SER A 472 -30.00 -98.34 -4.94
C SER A 472 -29.22 -99.56 -4.43
N GLU A 473 -28.54 -100.18 -5.38
CA GLU A 473 -27.27 -100.91 -5.23
C GLU A 473 -27.30 -102.33 -4.66
N ASN A 474 -27.96 -103.22 -5.41
CA ASN A 474 -27.59 -104.64 -5.45
C ASN A 474 -26.34 -104.82 -6.34
N VAL A 475 -25.15 -104.58 -5.79
CA VAL A 475 -23.89 -105.08 -6.37
C VAL A 475 -23.87 -106.59 -6.11
N GLU A 476 -23.58 -107.38 -7.15
CA GLU A 476 -23.62 -108.85 -7.19
C GLU A 476 -24.98 -109.48 -7.53
N ASN A 477 -25.33 -109.48 -8.82
CA ASN A 477 -26.05 -110.62 -9.40
C ASN A 477 -25.63 -110.84 -10.86
N ASP A 478 -24.66 -111.72 -11.03
CA ASP A 478 -24.12 -112.28 -12.28
C ASP A 478 -25.13 -113.17 -13.03
N LYS A 479 -26.36 -112.69 -13.28
CA LYS A 479 -27.39 -113.45 -13.99
C LYS A 479 -28.33 -112.58 -14.84
N LEU A 480 -27.78 -111.68 -15.65
CA LEU A 480 -28.54 -111.14 -16.78
C LEU A 480 -28.71 -112.24 -17.86
N PRO A 481 -29.93 -112.60 -18.27
CA PRO A 481 -30.11 -113.41 -19.47
C PRO A 481 -29.69 -112.58 -20.71
N PRO A 482 -29.06 -113.21 -21.73
CA PRO A 482 -28.60 -112.50 -22.91
C PRO A 482 -29.79 -111.99 -23.76
N PRO A 483 -29.58 -110.95 -24.59
CA PRO A 483 -30.65 -110.37 -25.40
C PRO A 483 -31.17 -111.38 -26.44
N LEU A 484 -32.50 -111.51 -26.53
CA LEU A 484 -33.16 -112.43 -27.46
C LEU A 484 -32.92 -112.03 -28.92
N GLN A 485 -32.34 -112.94 -29.71
CA GLN A 485 -32.30 -112.89 -31.18
C GLN A 485 -33.49 -113.67 -31.79
N PRO A 486 -33.93 -113.35 -33.02
CA PRO A 486 -35.16 -113.89 -33.60
C PRO A 486 -35.06 -115.40 -33.87
N GLN A 487 -36.12 -116.14 -33.52
CA GLN A 487 -36.24 -117.58 -33.76
C GLN A 487 -36.39 -117.92 -35.24
N VAL A 488 -35.66 -118.96 -35.68
CA VAL A 488 -35.95 -119.67 -36.92
C VAL A 488 -36.63 -120.99 -36.55
N TYR A 489 -37.86 -121.12 -37.05
CA TYR A 489 -38.79 -122.24 -36.89
C TYR A 489 -38.54 -123.27 -38.00
N ALA A 490 -38.64 -124.58 -37.72
CA ALA A 490 -39.16 -125.63 -38.61
C ALA A 490 -38.71 -127.02 -38.16
N GLY A 491 -39.66 -127.94 -37.95
CA GLY A 491 -39.44 -129.39 -37.91
C GLY A 491 -40.06 -130.07 -36.71
#